data_AF-A0A3L7LTA8-F1
#
_entry.id   AF-A0A3L7LTA8-F1
#
_cell.length_a   1.000
_cell.length_b   1.000
_cell.length_c   1.000
_cell.angle_alpha   90.00
_cell.angle_beta   90.00
_cell.angle_gamma   90.00
#
_symmetry.space_group_name_H-M   'P 1'
#
loop_
_entity.id
_entity.type
_entity.pdbx_description
1 polymer ?
#
loop_
_entity_poly.entity_id
_entity_poly.type
_entity_poly.pdbx_seq_one_letter_code
_entity_poly.pdbx_strand_id
1 'polypeptide(L)'
;MFRLIIRTISISSWATEAVNEMACDFQRSADTHLIRLTLPAFPDIIFYLKDESTHPSGILKHRLARFLFLYGLCNGWIRQDRPVIEASSGSTAVSEAYFAR
;
A
#
# COMPACT_ATOMS: atom_id res chain seq x y z
N MET A 1 -15.36 26.62 24.50
CA MET A 1 -14.21 25.85 25.05
C MET A 1 -14.33 24.41 24.54
N PHE A 2 -13.87 24.13 23.32
CA PHE A 2 -13.90 22.78 22.76
C PHE A 2 -12.63 22.04 23.19
N ARG A 3 -12.79 21.07 24.09
CA ARG A 3 -11.69 20.23 24.55
C ARG A 3 -11.51 19.12 23.52
N LEU A 4 -10.47 19.24 22.69
CA LEU A 4 -10.04 18.18 21.80
C LEU A 4 -9.54 17.02 22.68
N ILE A 5 -10.40 16.05 22.96
CA ILE A 5 -10.00 14.80 23.61
C ILE A 5 -9.22 14.02 22.54
N ILE A 6 -7.91 14.22 22.50
CA ILE A 6 -7.01 13.27 21.83
C ILE A 6 -7.08 12.02 22.70
N ARG A 7 -8.00 11.10 22.36
CA ARG A 7 -7.97 9.75 22.91
C ARG A 7 -6.64 9.16 22.48
N THR A 8 -5.74 8.91 23.43
CA THR A 8 -4.61 8.03 23.23
C THR A 8 -5.19 6.65 22.94
N ILE A 9 -5.36 6.32 21.66
CA ILE A 9 -5.80 4.99 21.25
C ILE A 9 -4.63 4.08 21.55
N SER A 10 -4.78 3.24 22.59
CA SER A 10 -3.89 2.11 22.80
C SER A 10 -4.03 1.21 21.57
N ILE A 11 -3.00 1.18 20.72
CA ILE A 11 -2.93 0.27 19.59
C ILE A 11 -2.94 -1.16 20.16
N SER A 12 -3.84 -2.00 19.66
CA SER A 12 -3.90 -3.40 20.11
C SER A 12 -2.62 -4.14 19.72
N SER A 13 -2.28 -5.21 20.45
CA SER A 13 -1.18 -6.10 20.07
C SER A 13 -1.35 -6.62 18.64
N TRP A 14 -2.58 -7.00 18.27
CA TRP A 14 -2.92 -7.41 16.91
C TRP A 14 -2.62 -6.33 15.86
N ALA A 15 -3.03 -5.08 16.10
CA ALA A 15 -2.78 -4.00 15.15
C ALA A 15 -1.28 -3.69 15.04
N THR A 16 -0.54 -3.81 16.15
CA THR A 16 0.93 -3.70 16.14
C THR A 16 1.56 -4.79 15.27
N GLU A 17 1.09 -6.03 15.41
CA GLU A 17 1.59 -7.18 14.67
C GLU A 17 1.30 -7.05 13.17
N ALA A 18 0.08 -6.65 12.81
CA ALA A 18 -0.31 -6.38 11.42
C ALA A 18 0.55 -5.27 10.79
N VAL A 19 0.82 -4.18 11.52
CA VAL A 19 1.71 -3.09 11.04
C VAL A 19 3.14 -3.60 10.86
N ASN A 20 3.65 -4.41 11.80
CA ASN A 20 4.99 -4.99 11.70
C ASN A 20 5.14 -5.94 10.51
N GLU A 21 4.13 -6.75 10.23
CA GLU A 21 4.11 -7.62 9.05
C GLU A 21 4.17 -6.79 7.76
N MET A 22 3.35 -5.75 7.65
CA MET A 22 3.36 -4.83 6.49
C MET A 22 4.69 -4.07 6.35
N ALA A 23 5.32 -3.69 7.46
CA ALA A 23 6.64 -3.06 7.45
C ALA A 23 7.72 -4.02 6.94
N CYS A 24 7.67 -5.29 7.37
CA CYS A 24 8.59 -6.31 6.89
C CYS A 24 8.39 -6.62 5.39
N ASP A 25 7.15 -6.66 4.91
CA ASP A 25 6.82 -6.79 3.49
C ASP A 25 7.35 -5.60 2.67
N PHE A 26 7.22 -4.38 3.19
CA PHE A 26 7.80 -3.20 2.56
C PHE A 26 9.32 -3.28 2.45
N GLN A 27 10.01 -3.72 3.51
CA GLN A 27 11.46 -3.84 3.52
C GLN A 27 11.99 -4.85 2.47
N ARG A 28 11.15 -5.81 2.07
CA ARG A 28 11.46 -6.82 1.02
C ARG A 28 11.05 -6.37 -0.38
N SER A 29 10.19 -5.37 -0.49
CA SER A 29 9.77 -4.79 -1.77
C SER A 29 10.89 -3.92 -2.33
N ALA A 30 11.50 -4.34 -3.44
CA ALA A 30 12.56 -3.58 -4.09
C ALA A 30 12.08 -2.22 -4.62
N ASP A 31 12.98 -1.23 -4.62
CA ASP A 31 12.75 0.01 -5.36
C ASP A 31 12.53 -0.32 -6.84
N THR A 32 11.40 0.13 -7.36
CA THR A 32 11.01 -0.06 -8.77
C THR A 32 11.99 0.68 -9.67
N HIS A 33 12.64 -0.06 -10.56
CA HIS A 33 13.73 0.48 -11.37
C HIS A 33 13.17 1.35 -12.50
N LEU A 34 13.91 2.40 -12.86
CA LEU A 34 13.68 3.16 -14.09
C LEU A 34 14.48 2.54 -15.23
N ILE A 35 13.78 1.98 -16.21
CA ILE A 35 14.36 1.37 -17.41
C ILE A 35 14.37 2.43 -18.51
N ARG A 36 15.55 2.77 -19.03
CA ARG A 36 15.66 3.69 -20.16
C ARG A 36 15.18 2.99 -21.43
N LEU A 37 14.26 3.61 -22.15
CA LEU A 37 13.75 3.12 -23.43
C LEU A 37 14.21 4.04 -24.56
N THR A 38 14.76 3.45 -25.61
CA THR A 38 15.09 4.15 -26.85
C THR A 38 14.03 3.78 -27.89
N LEU A 39 13.23 4.76 -28.31
CA LEU A 39 12.16 4.54 -29.30
C LEU A 39 12.58 5.15 -30.64
N PRO A 40 12.76 4.35 -31.72
CA PRO A 40 13.25 4.85 -33.01
C PRO A 40 12.39 5.96 -33.63
N ALA A 41 11.09 6.00 -33.33
CA ALA A 41 10.17 7.03 -33.82
C ALA A 41 10.34 8.40 -33.12
N PHE A 42 11.09 8.46 -32.02
CA PHE A 42 11.24 9.66 -31.19
C PHE A 42 12.71 9.86 -30.77
N PRO A 43 13.60 10.19 -31.72
CA PRO A 43 15.04 10.26 -31.47
C PRO A 43 15.44 11.33 -30.46
N ASP A 44 14.67 12.41 -30.33
CA ASP A 44 14.98 13.56 -29.46
C ASP A 44 14.30 13.48 -28.08
N ILE A 45 13.54 12.42 -27.80
CA ILE A 45 12.81 12.26 -26.52
C ILE A 45 13.39 11.08 -25.75
N ILE A 46 13.78 11.32 -24.49
CA ILE A 46 14.27 10.29 -23.60
C ILE A 46 13.09 9.69 -22.81
N PHE A 47 12.84 8.40 -23.02
CA PHE A 47 11.80 7.68 -22.29
C PHE A 47 12.41 6.88 -21.12
N TYR A 48 11.71 6.92 -20.00
CA TYR A 48 11.96 6.06 -18.86
C TYR A 48 10.67 5.31 -18.52
N LEU A 49 10.76 3.99 -18.48
CA LEU A 49 9.70 3.13 -17.96
C LEU A 49 9.98 2.86 -16.49
N LYS A 50 9.03 3.19 -15.63
CA LYS A 50 9.05 2.77 -14.24
C LYS A 50 8.40 1.39 -14.14
N ASP A 51 9.19 0.38 -13.83
CA ASP A 51 8.68 -0.98 -13.72
C ASP A 51 8.08 -1.22 -12.33
N GLU A 52 6.76 -1.10 -12.24
CA GLU A 52 5.98 -1.30 -11.00
C GLU A 52 5.48 -2.75 -10.88
N SER A 53 5.81 -3.62 -11.84
CA SER A 53 5.49 -5.06 -11.79
C SER A 53 6.35 -5.84 -10.80
N THR A 54 7.42 -5.24 -10.28
CA THR A 54 8.34 -5.86 -9.32
C THR A 54 7.79 -5.92 -7.89
N HIS A 55 6.61 -5.34 -7.64
CA HIS A 55 5.94 -5.46 -6.35
C HIS A 55 5.46 -6.90 -6.09
N PRO A 56 5.31 -7.34 -4.82
CA PRO A 56 4.84 -8.69 -4.48
C PRO A 56 3.51 -9.09 -5.14
N SER A 57 2.62 -8.12 -5.39
CA SER A 57 1.36 -8.35 -6.09
C SER A 57 1.45 -8.24 -7.62
N GLY A 58 2.60 -7.84 -8.17
CA GLY A 58 2.79 -7.60 -9.61
C GLY A 58 2.10 -6.33 -10.12
N ILE A 59 1.59 -5.48 -9.23
CA ILE A 59 0.61 -4.44 -9.54
C ILE A 59 1.05 -3.07 -8.98
N LEU A 60 0.89 -2.02 -9.79
CA LEU A 60 1.15 -0.61 -9.44
C LEU A 60 0.46 -0.16 -8.13
N LYS A 61 -0.78 -0.61 -7.90
CA LYS A 61 -1.62 -0.17 -6.78
C LYS A 61 -1.26 -0.82 -5.44
N HIS A 62 -0.27 -1.70 -5.41
CA HIS A 62 0.21 -2.33 -4.18
C HIS A 62 0.59 -1.30 -3.10
N ARG A 63 1.34 -0.26 -3.51
CA ARG A 63 1.76 0.82 -2.59
C ARG A 63 0.57 1.57 -2.00
N LEU A 64 -0.46 1.82 -2.82
CA LEU A 64 -1.67 2.52 -2.39
C LEU A 64 -2.45 1.68 -1.38
N ALA A 65 -2.69 0.39 -1.68
CA ALA A 65 -3.39 -0.51 -0.78
C ALA A 65 -2.69 -0.59 0.58
N ARG A 66 -1.36 -0.74 0.60
CA ARG A 66 -0.58 -0.72 1.86
C ARG A 66 -0.80 0.57 2.66
N PHE A 67 -0.77 1.72 1.99
CA PHE A 67 -0.99 3.01 2.65
C PHE A 67 -2.38 3.11 3.27
N LEU A 68 -3.42 2.67 2.55
CA LEU A 68 -4.80 2.68 3.05
C LEU A 68 -4.97 1.78 4.28
N PHE A 69 -4.39 0.57 4.25
CA PHE A 69 -4.44 -0.35 5.38
C PHE A 69 -3.67 0.17 6.59
N LEU A 70 -2.43 0.66 6.40
CA LEU A 70 -1.65 1.29 7.47
C LEU A 70 -2.39 2.48 8.08
N TYR A 71 -2.96 3.34 7.24
CA TYR A 71 -3.74 4.48 7.70
C TYR A 71 -4.97 4.04 8.51
N GLY A 72 -5.72 3.05 8.02
CA GLY A 72 -6.87 2.49 8.72
C GLY A 72 -6.52 1.84 10.06
N LEU A 73 -5.40 1.11 10.13
CA LEU A 73 -4.89 0.48 11.36
C LEU A 73 -4.44 1.52 12.39
N CYS A 74 -3.62 2.50 11.98
CA CYS A 74 -3.11 3.55 12.87
C CYS A 74 -4.23 4.44 13.45
N ASN A 75 -5.31 4.67 12.69
CA ASN A 75 -6.48 5.40 13.18
C ASN A 75 -7.47 4.52 13.97
N GLY A 76 -7.22 3.22 14.07
CA GLY A 76 -8.11 2.27 14.74
C GLY A 76 -9.45 2.08 14.04
N TRP A 77 -9.52 2.33 12.73
CA TRP A 77 -10.70 2.10 11.89
C TRP A 77 -10.79 0.62 11.49
N ILE A 78 -9.64 0.03 11.11
CA ILE A 78 -9.48 -1.41 10.86
C ILE A 78 -9.19 -2.11 12.19
N ARG A 79 -9.88 -3.23 12.43
CA ARG A 79 -9.80 -4.03 13.67
C ARG A 79 -9.99 -5.51 13.37
N GLN A 80 -9.39 -6.37 14.18
CA GLN A 80 -9.38 -7.83 14.02
C GLN A 80 -10.77 -8.44 13.73
N ASP A 81 -11.80 -7.99 14.44
CA ASP A 81 -13.15 -8.57 14.35
C ASP A 81 -14.10 -7.74 13.48
N ARG A 82 -13.58 -6.97 12.52
CA ARG A 82 -14.39 -6.12 11.63
C ARG A 82 -13.98 -6.28 10.17
N PRO A 83 -14.92 -6.60 9.28
CA PRO A 83 -14.60 -6.67 7.85
C PRO A 83 -14.23 -5.29 7.30
N VAL A 84 -13.29 -5.29 6.35
CA VAL A 84 -13.02 -4.15 5.47
C VAL A 84 -13.87 -4.33 4.21
N ILE A 85 -14.64 -3.31 3.85
CA ILE A 85 -15.50 -3.32 2.66
C ILE A 85 -15.04 -2.20 1.74
N GLU A 86 -14.64 -2.55 0.52
CA GLU A 86 -14.21 -1.64 -0.54
C GLU A 86 -14.97 -1.97 -1.83
N ALA A 87 -15.37 -0.94 -2.58
CA ALA A 87 -16.11 -1.09 -3.84
C ALA A 87 -15.18 -0.82 -5.01
N SER A 88 -14.67 -1.88 -5.63
CA SER A 88 -13.56 -1.77 -6.57
C SER A 88 -13.49 -2.93 -7.53
N SER A 89 -12.73 -2.73 -8.60
CA SER A 89 -12.49 -3.76 -9.61
C SER A 89 -11.04 -3.75 -10.07
N GLY A 90 -10.58 -4.91 -10.52
CA GLY A 90 -9.24 -5.09 -11.08
C GLY A 90 -8.11 -4.94 -10.06
N SER A 91 -7.06 -4.21 -10.45
CA SER A 91 -5.78 -4.16 -9.74
C SER A 91 -5.84 -3.60 -8.32
N THR A 92 -6.84 -2.78 -8.00
CA THR A 92 -7.05 -2.25 -6.64
C THR A 92 -7.54 -3.39 -5.75
N ALA A 93 -8.64 -4.04 -6.15
CA ALA A 93 -9.24 -5.14 -5.40
C ALA A 93 -8.24 -6.27 -5.13
N VAL A 94 -7.40 -6.63 -6.11
CA VAL A 94 -6.34 -7.64 -5.92
C VAL A 94 -5.30 -7.18 -4.90
N SER A 95 -4.91 -5.91 -4.94
CA SER A 95 -3.90 -5.35 -4.03
C SER A 95 -4.44 -5.25 -2.60
N GLU A 96 -5.70 -4.87 -2.42
CA GLU A 96 -6.34 -4.79 -1.10
C GLU A 96 -6.61 -6.17 -0.52
N ALA A 97 -7.05 -7.14 -1.34
CA ALA A 97 -7.20 -8.53 -0.93
C ALA A 97 -5.87 -9.14 -0.45
N TYR A 98 -4.74 -8.75 -1.03
CA TYR A 98 -3.41 -9.18 -0.58
C TYR A 98 -3.11 -8.77 0.87
N PHE A 99 -3.45 -7.53 1.26
CA PHE A 99 -3.23 -7.00 2.61
C PHE A 99 -4.31 -7.40 3.61
N ALA A 100 -5.48 -7.86 3.13
CA ALA A 100 -6.57 -8.35 3.96
C ALA A 100 -6.48 -9.85 4.31
N ARG A 101 -5.49 -10.57 3.76
CA ARG A 101 -5.24 -11.99 4.00
C ARG A 101 -4.50 -12.21 5.33
#